data_AF-A0A6A3G414-F1
#
_entry.id   AF-A0A6A3G414-F1
#
_cell.length_a   1.000
_cell.length_b   1.000
_cell.length_c   1.000
_cell.angle_alpha   90.00
_cell.angle_beta   90.00
_cell.angle_gamma   90.00
#
_symmetry.space_group_name_H-M   'P 1'
#
loop_
_entity.id
_entity.type
_entity.pdbx_description
1 polymer ?
#
loop_
_entity_poly.entity_id
_entity_poly.type
_entity_poly.pdbx_seq_one_letter_code
_entity_poly.pdbx_strand_id
1 'polypeptide(L)'
;MPVSTRSNPTPSAPTTTDTSGTSTAPMALFMPLAAPQLKSTSHAALVQWRKLRREYEDEVAMRCNNDAKKMAEVLVSVKKSFNKRLLEVWCEFDWDVDIETVSDKFILKKVNEIISSVKNNSVPDVAAVFKENVTMDMAENDVKERVMQFFARSRE
;
A
#
# COMPACT_ATOMS: atom_id res chain seq x y z
N MET A 1 36.07 45.63 65.20
CA MET A 1 34.60 45.63 65.14
C MET A 1 34.20 46.47 63.92
N PRO A 2 33.36 45.96 63.00
CA PRO A 2 33.39 46.33 61.58
C PRO A 2 32.65 47.63 61.26
N VAL A 3 33.18 48.36 60.27
CA VAL A 3 32.58 49.54 59.64
C VAL A 3 31.54 49.07 58.61
N SER A 4 30.28 49.43 58.84
CA SER A 4 29.19 49.32 57.85
C SER A 4 29.13 50.59 57.01
N THR A 5 29.26 50.46 55.70
CA THR A 5 28.92 51.54 54.76
C THR A 5 27.82 51.06 53.81
N ARG A 6 26.65 51.67 54.03
CA ARG A 6 25.42 51.66 53.24
C ARG A 6 25.66 52.16 51.81
N SER A 7 24.96 51.60 50.82
CA SER A 7 24.39 52.36 49.69
C SER A 7 23.37 51.51 48.91
N ASN A 8 22.15 52.03 48.83
CA ASN A 8 21.13 51.67 47.85
C ASN A 8 20.52 53.00 47.37
N PRO A 9 20.26 53.19 46.07
CA PRO A 9 18.95 53.74 45.66
C PRO A 9 18.40 53.03 44.38
N THR A 10 17.21 52.41 44.42
CA THR A 10 15.84 52.90 44.02
C THR A 10 15.63 53.22 42.51
N PRO A 11 14.38 53.20 41.97
CA PRO A 11 14.00 52.45 40.76
C PRO A 11 13.55 53.35 39.61
N SER A 12 13.34 52.81 38.40
CA SER A 12 12.51 53.46 37.37
C SER A 12 11.96 52.44 36.37
N ALA A 13 10.64 52.41 36.24
CA ALA A 13 9.89 51.96 35.05
C ALA A 13 9.17 53.21 34.49
N PRO A 14 8.38 53.19 33.40
CA PRO A 14 8.16 52.20 32.31
C PRO A 14 8.25 52.84 30.89
N THR A 15 8.16 52.07 29.79
CA THR A 15 7.62 52.48 28.46
C THR A 15 7.48 51.22 27.58
N THR A 16 6.28 50.66 27.42
CA THR A 16 5.35 50.73 26.26
C THR A 16 5.81 50.07 24.96
N THR A 17 5.00 49.07 24.55
CA THR A 17 4.63 48.64 23.19
C THR A 17 5.71 48.16 22.23
N ASP A 18 5.64 46.86 21.89
CA ASP A 18 5.57 46.44 20.49
C ASP A 18 4.73 45.16 20.35
N THR A 19 3.55 45.33 19.75
CA THR A 19 2.75 44.26 19.15
C THR A 19 3.46 43.85 17.86
N SER A 20 4.03 42.64 17.81
CA SER A 20 4.51 42.04 16.56
C SER A 20 3.80 40.71 16.32
N GLY A 21 3.34 40.55 15.07
CA GLY A 21 2.23 39.69 14.70
C GLY A 21 2.44 38.20 15.01
N THR A 22 1.35 37.58 15.46
CA THR A 22 1.18 36.13 15.40
C THR A 22 1.25 35.72 13.93
N SER A 23 2.43 35.31 13.47
CA SER A 23 2.58 34.59 12.21
C SER A 23 1.89 33.25 12.37
N THR A 24 0.63 33.16 11.95
CA THR A 24 -0.02 31.88 11.72
C THR A 24 0.64 31.28 10.49
N ALA A 25 1.80 30.63 10.70
CA ALA A 25 2.34 29.71 9.72
C ALA A 25 1.25 28.68 9.41
N PRO A 26 0.94 28.41 8.13
CA PRO A 26 0.01 27.34 7.81
C PRO A 26 0.57 26.07 8.45
N MET A 27 -0.17 25.49 9.40
CA MET A 27 0.18 24.18 9.93
C MET A 27 0.11 23.22 8.75
N ALA A 28 1.26 22.85 8.22
CA ALA A 28 1.33 21.74 7.28
C ALA A 28 0.70 20.54 7.99
N LEU A 29 -0.40 20.03 7.44
CA LEU A 29 -1.05 18.82 7.93
C LEU A 29 -0.04 17.69 7.79
N PHE A 30 0.64 17.35 8.89
CA PHE A 30 1.60 16.25 8.91
C PHE A 30 0.82 14.94 8.90
N MET A 31 0.48 14.44 7.71
CA MET A 31 -0.08 13.09 7.60
C MET A 31 1.00 12.07 7.97
N PRO A 32 0.77 11.20 8.97
CA PRO A 32 1.70 10.15 9.32
C PRO A 32 1.86 9.21 8.13
N LEU A 33 3.11 8.99 7.71
CA LEU A 33 3.42 8.05 6.64
C LEU A 33 3.50 6.63 7.21
N ALA A 34 2.37 5.93 7.23
CA ALA A 34 2.30 4.57 7.74
C ALA A 34 2.59 3.55 6.64
N ALA A 35 3.55 2.66 6.87
CA ALA A 35 3.80 1.55 5.97
C ALA A 35 2.61 0.58 5.99
N PRO A 36 2.08 0.16 4.82
CA PRO A 36 0.95 -0.76 4.76
C PRO A 36 1.34 -2.14 5.29
N GLN A 37 0.46 -2.70 6.12
CA GLN A 37 0.65 -4.01 6.74
C GLN A 37 -0.14 -5.07 5.97
N LEU A 38 0.52 -6.16 5.60
CA LEU A 38 -0.09 -7.33 4.98
C LEU A 38 -0.55 -8.31 6.06
N LYS A 39 -1.87 -8.46 6.16
CA LYS A 39 -2.54 -9.31 7.16
C LYS A 39 -3.13 -10.60 6.58
N SER A 40 -3.13 -10.76 5.25
CA SER A 40 -3.70 -11.90 4.54
C SER A 40 -2.90 -12.18 3.29
N THR A 41 -2.76 -13.46 2.95
CA THR A 41 -2.09 -13.97 1.74
C THR A 41 -3.06 -14.18 0.57
N SER A 42 -4.32 -13.78 0.71
CA SER A 42 -5.28 -13.82 -0.41
C SER A 42 -4.83 -12.92 -1.56
N HIS A 43 -5.14 -13.31 -2.80
CA HIS A 43 -4.77 -12.53 -3.98
C HIS A 43 -5.23 -11.07 -3.90
N ALA A 44 -6.50 -10.85 -3.49
CA ALA A 44 -7.05 -9.51 -3.33
C ALA A 44 -6.26 -8.68 -2.29
N ALA A 45 -5.87 -9.28 -1.17
CA ALA A 45 -5.04 -8.61 -0.17
C ALA A 45 -3.64 -8.28 -0.69
N LEU A 46 -3.01 -9.19 -1.45
CA LEU A 46 -1.69 -8.96 -2.06
C LEU A 46 -1.72 -7.85 -3.11
N VAL A 47 -2.76 -7.81 -3.95
CA VAL A 47 -2.96 -6.73 -4.93
C VAL A 47 -3.14 -5.38 -4.25
N GLN A 48 -4.03 -5.31 -3.26
CA GLN A 48 -4.28 -4.06 -2.52
C GLN A 48 -3.03 -3.60 -1.76
N TRP A 49 -2.36 -4.52 -1.07
CA TRP A 49 -1.10 -4.21 -0.38
C TRP A 49 -0.03 -3.72 -1.35
N ARG A 50 0.15 -4.36 -2.51
CA ARG A 50 1.16 -3.94 -3.50
C ARG A 50 0.84 -2.56 -4.11
N LYS A 51 -0.43 -2.19 -4.21
CA LYS A 51 -0.85 -0.84 -4.59
C LYS A 51 -0.47 0.17 -3.51
N LEU A 52 -0.95 -0.03 -2.27
CA LEU A 52 -0.67 0.86 -1.13
C LEU A 52 0.83 0.98 -0.85
N ARG A 53 1.59 -0.10 -1.06
CA ARG A 53 3.03 -0.13 -0.85
C ARG A 53 3.77 0.75 -1.86
N ARG A 54 3.30 0.82 -3.11
CA ARG A 54 3.84 1.74 -4.13
C ARG A 54 3.55 3.19 -3.77
N GLU A 55 2.31 3.48 -3.38
CA GLU A 55 1.93 4.83 -2.92
C GLU A 55 2.78 5.27 -1.71
N TYR A 56 3.04 4.36 -0.78
CA TYR A 56 3.95 4.59 0.34
C TYR A 56 5.40 4.84 -0.11
N GLU A 57 5.93 4.03 -1.02
CA GLU A 57 7.30 4.17 -1.57
C GLU A 57 7.48 5.50 -2.30
N ASP A 58 6.49 5.91 -3.10
CA ASP A 58 6.47 7.19 -3.83
C ASP A 58 6.42 8.38 -2.87
N GLU A 59 5.58 8.32 -1.84
CA GLU A 59 5.48 9.34 -0.79
C GLU A 59 6.77 9.44 0.03
N VAL A 60 7.43 8.31 0.37
CA VAL A 60 8.76 8.33 1.01
C VAL A 60 9.78 8.98 0.08
N ALA A 61 9.76 8.66 -1.21
CA ALA A 61 10.67 9.26 -2.19
C ALA A 61 10.50 10.77 -2.27
N MET A 62 9.25 11.26 -2.31
CA MET A 62 8.95 12.70 -2.29
C MET A 62 9.45 13.36 -1.01
N ARG A 63 9.16 12.80 0.17
CA ARG A 63 9.62 13.37 1.46
C ARG A 63 11.14 13.36 1.63
N CYS A 64 11.81 12.41 0.98
CA CYS A 64 13.27 12.30 1.01
C CYS A 64 13.95 13.08 -0.11
N ASN A 65 13.23 13.84 -0.96
CA ASN A 65 13.77 14.48 -2.15
C ASN A 65 14.52 13.50 -3.07
N ASN A 66 14.03 12.26 -3.19
CA ASN A 66 14.66 11.16 -3.92
C ASN A 66 16.10 10.82 -3.48
N ASP A 67 16.50 11.19 -2.27
CA ASP A 67 17.78 10.82 -1.67
C ASP A 67 17.75 9.35 -1.23
N ALA A 68 18.50 8.49 -1.93
CA ALA A 68 18.53 7.06 -1.67
C ALA A 68 18.95 6.69 -0.25
N LYS A 69 19.84 7.47 0.38
CA LYS A 69 20.29 7.19 1.75
C LYS A 69 19.17 7.46 2.75
N LYS A 70 18.51 8.61 2.63
CA LYS A 70 17.36 8.97 3.47
C LYS A 70 16.19 8.00 3.27
N MET A 71 15.92 7.62 2.02
CA MET A 71 14.90 6.62 1.71
C MET A 71 15.20 5.29 2.41
N ALA A 72 16.45 4.81 2.41
CA ALA A 72 16.84 3.57 3.08
C ALA A 72 16.65 3.63 4.61
N GLU A 73 16.81 4.81 5.21
CA GLU A 73 16.58 5.03 6.65
C GLU A 73 15.08 5.07 7.01
N VAL A 74 14.22 5.55 6.10
CA VAL A 74 12.77 5.75 6.34
C VAL A 74 11.91 4.57 5.87
N LEU A 75 12.32 3.88 4.80
CA LEU A 75 11.55 2.78 4.22
C LEU A 75 11.47 1.60 5.19
N VAL A 76 10.26 1.22 5.55
CA VAL A 76 10.00 -0.02 6.27
C VAL A 76 10.29 -1.19 5.34
N SER A 77 11.13 -2.14 5.74
CA SER A 77 11.45 -3.31 4.92
C SER A 77 10.19 -4.10 4.51
N VAL A 78 10.25 -4.80 3.38
CA VAL A 78 9.14 -5.66 2.92
C VAL A 78 8.87 -6.72 3.98
N LYS A 79 9.90 -7.34 4.55
CA LYS A 79 9.77 -8.31 5.65
C LYS A 79 9.01 -7.76 6.85
N LYS A 80 9.25 -6.50 7.23
CA LYS A 80 8.56 -5.82 8.37
C LYS A 80 7.13 -5.37 8.05
N SER A 81 6.71 -5.43 6.79
CA SER A 81 5.34 -5.13 6.39
C SER A 81 4.39 -6.32 6.51
N PHE A 82 4.90 -7.51 6.81
CA PHE A 82 4.10 -8.71 7.01
C PHE A 82 3.75 -8.90 8.49
N ASN A 83 2.57 -9.46 8.75
CA ASN A 83 2.36 -10.13 10.02
C ASN A 83 3.42 -11.25 10.19
N LYS A 84 4.15 -11.25 11.31
CA LYS A 84 5.25 -12.19 11.55
C LYS A 84 4.84 -13.66 11.38
N ARG A 85 3.74 -14.09 12.02
CA ARG A 85 3.24 -15.46 11.92
C ARG A 85 2.84 -15.84 10.49
N LEU A 86 2.26 -14.88 9.77
CA LEU A 86 1.87 -15.10 8.37
C LEU A 86 3.09 -15.34 7.48
N LEU A 87 4.16 -14.57 7.68
CA LEU A 87 5.41 -14.75 6.92
C LEU A 87 6.12 -16.05 7.30
N GLU A 88 6.11 -16.45 8.57
CA GLU A 88 6.67 -17.73 9.03
C GLU A 88 6.01 -18.90 8.30
N VAL A 89 4.67 -18.94 8.26
CA VAL A 89 3.91 -19.98 7.55
C VAL A 89 4.22 -19.99 6.05
N TRP A 90 4.32 -18.82 5.41
CA TRP A 90 4.69 -18.76 3.98
C TRP A 90 6.11 -19.25 3.70
N CYS A 91 7.07 -18.85 4.53
CA CYS A 91 8.44 -19.30 4.42
C CYS A 91 8.57 -20.82 4.58
N GLU A 92 7.89 -21.40 5.57
CA GLU A 92 7.93 -22.84 5.87
C GLU A 92 7.19 -23.69 4.83
N PHE A 93 5.94 -23.34 4.51
CA PHE A 93 5.08 -24.22 3.71
C PHE A 93 5.14 -23.98 2.20
N ASP A 94 5.29 -22.72 1.75
CA ASP A 94 5.21 -22.40 0.32
C ASP A 94 6.60 -22.27 -0.32
N TRP A 95 7.60 -21.81 0.43
CA TRP A 95 8.90 -21.43 -0.13
C TRP A 95 10.06 -22.34 0.30
N ASP A 96 9.90 -23.11 1.38
CA ASP A 96 10.95 -23.94 1.99
C ASP A 96 12.24 -23.13 2.24
N VAL A 97 12.08 -21.97 2.89
CA VAL A 97 13.18 -21.06 3.24
C VAL A 97 13.11 -20.64 4.70
N ASP A 98 14.26 -20.38 5.30
CA ASP A 98 14.30 -19.84 6.66
C ASP A 98 13.91 -18.35 6.66
N ILE A 99 13.00 -17.99 7.58
CA ILE A 99 12.58 -16.61 7.79
C ILE A 99 13.75 -15.72 8.19
N GLU A 100 14.83 -16.20 8.80
CA GLU A 100 15.96 -15.33 9.13
C GLU A 100 16.74 -14.91 7.88
N THR A 101 16.92 -15.83 6.94
CA THR A 101 17.71 -15.65 5.72
C THR A 101 16.93 -15.02 4.55
N VAL A 102 15.60 -15.02 4.61
CA VAL A 102 14.77 -14.47 3.53
C VAL A 102 14.99 -12.97 3.33
N SER A 103 15.24 -12.57 2.08
CA SER A 103 15.46 -11.17 1.70
C SER A 103 14.17 -10.49 1.23
N ASP A 104 14.09 -9.17 1.42
CA ASP A 104 12.98 -8.34 0.92
C ASP A 104 12.73 -8.53 -0.58
N LYS A 105 13.80 -8.64 -1.37
CA LYS A 105 13.74 -8.85 -2.82
C LYS A 105 13.09 -10.19 -3.16
N PHE A 106 13.39 -11.24 -2.40
CA PHE A 106 12.79 -12.56 -2.57
C PHE A 106 11.29 -12.52 -2.26
N ILE A 107 10.91 -11.94 -1.11
CA ILE A 107 9.50 -11.80 -0.70
C ILE A 107 8.72 -11.04 -1.77
N LEU A 108 9.24 -9.90 -2.22
CA LEU A 108 8.56 -9.08 -3.23
C LEU A 108 8.42 -9.81 -4.56
N LYS A 109 9.44 -10.58 -4.97
CA LYS A 109 9.37 -11.42 -6.17
C LYS A 109 8.23 -12.43 -6.07
N LYS A 110 8.14 -13.18 -4.98
CA LYS A 110 7.07 -14.16 -4.74
C LYS A 110 5.67 -13.54 -4.73
N VAL A 111 5.52 -12.38 -4.09
CA VAL A 111 4.25 -11.63 -4.13
C VAL A 111 3.87 -11.26 -5.56
N ASN A 112 4.80 -10.75 -6.36
CA ASN A 112 4.52 -10.38 -7.75
C ASN A 112 4.19 -11.60 -8.62
N GLU A 113 4.84 -12.75 -8.40
CA GLU A 113 4.52 -14.01 -9.08
C GLU A 113 3.05 -14.39 -8.83
N ILE A 114 2.59 -14.38 -7.56
CA ILE A 114 1.21 -14.69 -7.19
C ILE A 114 0.22 -13.69 -7.79
N ILE A 115 0.53 -12.40 -7.75
CA ILE A 115 -0.32 -11.36 -8.34
C ILE A 115 -0.49 -11.59 -9.85
N SER A 116 0.59 -11.98 -10.54
CA SER A 116 0.60 -12.19 -11.99
C SER A 116 -0.06 -13.50 -12.44
N SER A 117 0.00 -14.55 -11.62
CA SER A 117 -0.42 -15.90 -12.04
C SER A 117 -1.93 -16.12 -11.95
N VAL A 118 -2.63 -15.55 -10.97
CA VAL A 118 -4.01 -15.95 -10.65
C VAL A 118 -5.07 -15.23 -11.49
N LYS A 119 -4.78 -14.04 -12.04
CA LYS A 119 -5.78 -13.25 -12.77
C LYS A 119 -5.65 -13.25 -14.28
N ASN A 120 -4.48 -13.60 -14.83
CA ASN A 120 -4.29 -13.60 -16.29
C ASN A 120 -4.56 -14.97 -16.95
N ASN A 121 -4.58 -16.07 -16.19
CA ASN A 121 -4.73 -17.42 -16.76
C ASN A 121 -5.97 -18.20 -16.27
N SER A 122 -6.72 -17.70 -15.29
CA SER A 122 -7.84 -18.47 -14.69
C SER A 122 -9.24 -17.93 -14.99
N VAL A 123 -9.37 -16.72 -15.56
CA VAL A 123 -10.66 -16.18 -15.97
C VAL A 123 -10.56 -15.83 -17.45
N PRO A 124 -11.13 -16.65 -18.36
CA PRO A 124 -11.19 -16.27 -19.76
C PRO A 124 -12.02 -15.00 -19.91
N ASP A 125 -11.82 -14.25 -20.99
CA ASP A 125 -12.67 -13.09 -21.29
C ASP A 125 -14.12 -13.55 -21.36
N VAL A 126 -14.87 -13.25 -20.30
CA VAL A 126 -16.24 -13.71 -20.12
C VAL A 126 -17.11 -13.20 -21.27
N ALA A 127 -16.88 -11.99 -21.77
CA ALA A 127 -17.64 -11.45 -22.88
C ALA A 127 -17.32 -12.16 -24.20
N ALA A 128 -16.05 -12.46 -24.45
CA ALA A 128 -15.65 -13.22 -25.64
C ALA A 128 -16.19 -14.66 -25.60
N VAL A 129 -16.05 -15.35 -24.47
CA VAL A 129 -16.55 -16.73 -24.27
C VAL A 129 -18.07 -16.79 -24.40
N PHE A 130 -18.79 -15.81 -23.84
CA PHE A 130 -20.25 -15.77 -23.97
C PHE A 130 -20.67 -15.49 -25.42
N LYS A 131 -19.96 -14.58 -26.10
CA LYS A 131 -20.24 -14.27 -27.51
C LYS A 131 -19.96 -15.46 -28.44
N GLU A 132 -18.96 -16.27 -28.13
CA GLU A 132 -18.64 -17.47 -28.91
C GLU A 132 -19.65 -18.60 -28.65
N ASN A 133 -19.95 -18.87 -27.37
CA ASN A 133 -20.70 -20.05 -26.98
C ASN A 133 -22.22 -19.85 -26.89
N VAL A 134 -22.70 -18.61 -26.74
CA VAL A 134 -24.12 -18.29 -26.59
C VAL A 134 -24.66 -17.70 -27.88
N THR A 135 -24.67 -18.50 -28.94
CA THR A 135 -25.15 -18.12 -30.28
C THR A 135 -26.15 -19.14 -30.82
N MET A 136 -27.18 -18.65 -31.52
CA MET A 136 -28.13 -19.49 -32.25
C MET A 136 -27.69 -19.65 -33.70
N ASP A 137 -27.91 -20.83 -34.27
CA ASP A 137 -27.69 -21.05 -35.70
C ASP A 137 -28.76 -20.34 -36.53
N MET A 138 -28.37 -19.27 -37.24
CA MET A 138 -29.29 -18.52 -38.09
C MET A 138 -29.50 -19.14 -39.47
N ALA A 139 -28.78 -20.21 -39.82
CA ALA A 139 -29.00 -20.95 -41.05
C ALA A 139 -30.21 -21.89 -40.98
N GLU A 140 -30.60 -22.33 -39.78
CA GLU A 140 -31.79 -23.14 -39.56
C GLU A 140 -33.06 -22.29 -39.70
N ASN A 141 -33.90 -22.56 -40.69
CA ASN A 141 -35.12 -21.80 -40.96
C ASN A 141 -36.27 -22.15 -40.00
N ASP A 142 -36.31 -23.35 -39.44
CA ASP A 142 -37.27 -23.73 -38.43
C ASP A 142 -36.91 -23.09 -37.07
N VAL A 143 -37.69 -22.10 -36.67
CA VAL A 143 -37.50 -21.35 -35.42
C VAL A 143 -37.55 -22.27 -34.20
N LYS A 144 -38.42 -23.28 -34.20
CA LYS A 144 -38.56 -24.20 -33.07
C LYS A 144 -37.32 -25.08 -32.96
N GLU A 145 -36.85 -25.63 -34.09
CA GLU A 145 -35.64 -26.46 -34.13
C GLU A 145 -34.40 -25.67 -33.70
N ARG A 146 -34.24 -24.44 -34.20
CA ARG A 146 -33.17 -23.52 -33.82
C ARG A 146 -33.08 -23.27 -32.31
N VAL A 147 -34.22 -23.01 -31.68
CA VAL A 147 -34.29 -22.77 -30.23
C VAL A 147 -33.98 -24.05 -29.46
N MET A 148 -34.49 -25.20 -29.91
CA MET A 148 -34.23 -26.49 -29.28
C MET A 148 -32.75 -26.88 -29.32
N GLN A 149 -32.09 -26.71 -30.47
CA GLN A 149 -30.66 -26.99 -30.62
C GLN A 149 -29.78 -26.08 -29.76
N PHE A 150 -30.12 -24.79 -29.65
CA PHE A 150 -29.43 -23.86 -28.76
C PHE A 150 -29.48 -24.33 -27.30
N PHE A 151 -30.66 -24.74 -26.81
CA PHE A 151 -30.80 -25.25 -25.44
C PHE A 151 -30.17 -26.63 -25.24
N ALA A 152 -30.17 -27.50 -26.26
CA ALA A 152 -29.48 -28.78 -26.20
C ALA A 152 -27.97 -28.57 -26.03
N ARG A 153 -27.36 -27.73 -26.88
CA ARG A 153 -25.94 -27.38 -26.84
C ARG A 153 -25.51 -26.65 -25.56
N SER A 154 -26.42 -25.89 -24.94
CA SER A 154 -26.16 -25.17 -23.68
C SER A 154 -26.12 -26.08 -22.43
N ARG A 155 -26.45 -27.37 -22.55
CA ARG A 155 -26.55 -28.32 -21.43
C ARG A 155 -25.52 -29.46 -21.50
N GLU A 156 -24.66 -29.46 -22.51
CA GLU A 156 -23.47 -30.32 -22.62
C GLU A 156 -22.31 -29.77 -21.77
#